data_AF-A0AAW6YNY3-F1
#
_entry.id   AF-A0AAW6YNY3-F1
#
_cell.length_a   1.000
_cell.length_b   1.000
_cell.length_c   1.000
_cell.angle_alpha   90.00
_cell.angle_beta   90.00
_cell.angle_gamma   90.00
#
_symmetry.space_group_name_H-M   'P 1'
#
loop_
_entity.id
_entity.type
_entity.pdbx_description
1 polymer ?
#
loop_
_entity_poly.entity_id
_entity_poly.type
_entity_poly.pdbx_seq_one_letter_code
_entity_poly.pdbx_strand_id
1 'polypeptide(L)' 'LGFNTVDLDGKPFTSQVSAGDQVKAGQVLTQMDLDAVRQAGADTTCVVVLTQADQVESLEVADPKTVKVGDKVAQVT' A
#
# COMPACT_ATOMS: atom_id res chain seq x y z
N LEU A 1 -3.65 -4.23 1.97
CA LEU A 1 -4.30 -3.39 0.93
C LEU A 1 -5.79 -3.38 1.25
N GLY A 2 -6.39 -2.22 1.46
CA GLY A 2 -7.77 -2.11 1.96
C GLY A 2 -7.92 -2.38 3.46
N PHE A 3 -9.12 -2.11 3.99
CA PHE A 3 -9.54 -2.51 5.34
C PHE A 3 -10.52 -3.70 5.26
N ASN A 4 -10.41 -4.62 6.23
CA ASN A 4 -11.20 -5.86 6.31
C ASN A 4 -11.10 -6.75 5.06
N THR A 5 -9.95 -6.73 4.37
CA THR A 5 -9.73 -7.50 3.13
C THR A 5 -9.17 -8.91 3.37
N VAL A 6 -8.85 -9.27 4.62
CA VAL A 6 -8.37 -10.63 4.98
C VAL A 6 -9.44 -11.68 4.69
N ASP A 7 -10.70 -11.35 4.94
CA ASP A 7 -11.86 -12.25 4.72
C ASP A 7 -12.13 -12.54 3.23
N LEU A 8 -11.39 -11.90 2.32
CA LEU A 8 -11.49 -12.11 0.87
C LEU A 8 -10.57 -13.23 0.36
N ASP A 9 -9.82 -13.90 1.24
CA ASP A 9 -8.93 -15.03 0.94
C ASP A 9 -7.94 -14.76 -0.20
N GLY A 10 -7.49 -13.51 -0.36
CA GLY A 10 -6.59 -13.13 -1.43
C GLY A 10 -7.19 -13.09 -2.84
N LYS A 11 -8.47 -13.48 -3.04
CA LYS A 11 -9.12 -13.59 -4.36
C LYS A 11 -9.03 -12.33 -5.23
N PRO A 12 -9.22 -11.10 -4.70
CA PRO A 12 -9.13 -9.89 -5.53
C PRO A 12 -7.69 -9.37 -5.67
N PHE A 13 -6.68 -10.13 -5.27
CA PHE A 13 -5.28 -9.70 -5.25
C PHE A 13 -4.39 -10.63 -6.08
N THR A 14 -3.53 -10.04 -6.91
CA THR A 14 -2.51 -10.77 -7.67
C THR A 14 -1.13 -10.23 -7.32
N SER A 15 -0.32 -10.99 -6.57
CA SER A 15 1.07 -10.62 -6.25
C SER A 15 1.96 -10.78 -7.48
N GLN A 16 2.88 -9.83 -7.68
CA GLN A 16 3.87 -9.83 -8.75
C GLN A 16 5.30 -10.05 -8.21
N VAL A 17 5.44 -10.18 -6.88
CA VAL A 17 6.70 -10.38 -6.16
C VAL A 17 6.56 -11.50 -5.13
N SER A 18 7.68 -12.05 -4.72
CA SER A 18 7.80 -13.08 -3.69
C SER A 18 8.56 -12.56 -2.46
N ALA A 19 8.39 -13.23 -1.33
CA ALA A 19 9.15 -12.93 -0.13
C ALA A 19 10.65 -13.11 -0.38
N GLY A 20 11.45 -12.12 -0.01
CA GLY A 20 12.90 -12.10 -0.24
C GLY A 20 13.34 -11.36 -1.51
N ASP A 21 12.41 -11.01 -2.41
CA ASP A 21 12.74 -10.23 -3.60
C ASP A 21 13.20 -8.81 -3.22
N GLN A 22 14.28 -8.35 -3.85
CA GLN A 22 14.66 -6.94 -3.83
C GLN A 22 13.83 -6.17 -4.85
N VAL A 23 13.21 -5.06 -4.41
CA VAL A 23 12.34 -4.24 -5.24
C VAL A 23 12.88 -2.82 -5.37
N LYS A 24 12.44 -2.12 -6.43
CA LYS A 24 12.81 -0.72 -6.68
C LYS A 24 11.57 0.18 -6.68
N ALA A 25 11.76 1.46 -6.40
CA ALA A 25 10.69 2.45 -6.48
C ALA A 25 10.02 2.43 -7.87
N GLY A 26 8.69 2.39 -7.89
CA GLY A 26 7.89 2.29 -9.11
C GLY A 26 7.62 0.87 -9.62
N GLN A 27 8.26 -0.16 -9.04
CA GLN A 27 7.95 -1.55 -9.38
C GLN A 27 6.56 -1.95 -8.85
N VAL A 28 5.77 -2.63 -9.69
CA VAL A 28 4.47 -3.17 -9.29
C VAL A 28 4.68 -4.35 -8.34
N LEU A 29 4.09 -4.28 -7.15
CA LEU A 29 4.18 -5.33 -6.14
C LEU A 29 2.96 -6.25 -6.15
N THR A 30 1.76 -5.66 -6.25
CA THR A 30 0.49 -6.39 -6.21
C THR A 30 -0.56 -5.59 -6.97
N GLN A 31 -1.45 -6.28 -7.67
CA GLN A 31 -2.64 -5.70 -8.29
C GLN A 31 -3.86 -6.02 -7.42
N MET A 32 -4.75 -5.04 -7.24
CA MET A 32 -6.00 -5.17 -6.50
C MET A 32 -7.17 -4.85 -7.43
N ASP A 33 -8.13 -5.77 -7.52
CA ASP A 33 -9.43 -5.51 -8.16
C ASP A 33 -10.29 -4.68 -7.19
N LEU A 34 -10.37 -3.38 -7.44
CA LEU A 34 -11.11 -2.45 -6.59
C LEU A 34 -12.61 -2.72 -6.58
N ASP A 35 -13.17 -3.22 -7.69
CA ASP A 35 -14.61 -3.45 -7.80
C ASP A 35 -15.00 -4.72 -7.05
N ALA A 36 -14.19 -5.77 -7.16
CA ALA A 36 -14.37 -6.98 -6.36
C ALA A 36 -14.28 -6.70 -4.85
N VAL A 37 -13.33 -5.87 -4.40
CA VAL A 37 -13.19 -5.48 -2.99
C VAL A 37 -14.43 -4.72 -2.50
N ARG A 38 -14.93 -3.75 -3.27
CA ARG A 38 -16.13 -2.98 -2.92
C ARG A 38 -17.39 -3.84 -2.91
N GLN A 39 -17.55 -4.73 -3.88
CA GLN A 39 -18.69 -5.64 -3.96
C GLN A 39 -18.74 -6.60 -2.77
N ALA A 40 -17.59 -6.95 -2.21
CA ALA A 40 -17.50 -7.75 -0.99
C ALA A 40 -17.73 -6.96 0.30
N GLY A 41 -18.01 -5.65 0.23
CA GLY A 41 -18.27 -4.79 1.39
C GLY A 41 -17.03 -4.32 2.14
N ALA A 42 -15.83 -4.52 1.57
CA ALA A 42 -14.57 -4.07 2.15
C ALA A 42 -14.16 -2.68 1.62
N ASP A 43 -13.32 -1.98 2.38
CA ASP A 43 -12.85 -0.64 2.05
C ASP A 43 -11.54 -0.71 1.26
N THR A 44 -11.40 0.11 0.20
CA THR A 44 -10.19 0.15 -0.65
C THR A 44 -9.07 1.06 -0.11
N THR A 45 -9.27 1.72 1.02
CA THR A 45 -8.30 2.59 1.67
C THR A 45 -7.07 1.80 2.07
N CYS A 46 -5.90 2.26 1.63
CA CYS A 46 -4.64 1.62 1.92
C CYS A 46 -3.84 2.48 2.90
N VAL A 47 -3.30 1.83 3.93
CA VAL A 47 -2.40 2.46 4.91
C VAL A 47 -0.98 2.03 4.59
N VAL A 48 -0.06 3.00 4.57
CA VAL A 48 1.38 2.76 4.49
C VAL A 48 1.96 3.00 5.88
N VAL A 49 2.72 2.04 6.39
CA VAL A 49 3.30 2.08 7.74
C VAL A 49 4.80 1.85 7.65
N LEU A 50 5.56 2.68 8.38
CA LEU A 50 6.97 2.42 8.67
C LEU A 50 7.03 1.59 9.95
N THR A 51 7.51 0.35 9.86
CA THR A 51 7.43 -0.60 10.98
C THR A 51 8.61 -0.49 11.96
N GLN A 52 9.76 0.06 11.54
CA GLN A 52 10.92 0.35 12.39
C GLN A 52 10.94 1.84 12.79
N ALA A 53 9.98 2.26 13.59
CA ALA A 53 9.83 3.67 13.98
C ALA A 53 10.99 4.21 14.85
N ASP A 54 11.71 3.33 15.53
CA ASP A 54 12.90 3.65 16.34
C ASP A 54 14.12 4.06 15.49
N GLN A 55 14.12 3.71 14.20
CA GLN A 55 15.16 4.08 13.24
C GLN A 55 14.82 5.33 12.45
N VAL A 56 13.69 5.96 12.74
CA VAL A 56 13.21 7.18 12.07
C VAL A 56 13.45 8.36 13.01
N GLU A 57 14.30 9.31 12.59
CA GLU A 57 14.52 10.56 13.30
C GLU A 57 13.32 11.50 13.12
N SER A 58 12.80 11.58 11.90
CA SER A 58 11.60 12.37 11.60
C SER A 58 10.78 11.80 10.44
N LEU A 59 9.46 12.02 10.50
CA LEU A 59 8.52 11.70 9.44
C LEU A 59 7.66 12.93 9.14
N GLU A 60 7.88 13.53 7.98
CA GLU A 60 7.07 14.63 7.46
C GLU A 60 6.13 14.09 6.38
N VAL A 61 4.83 14.18 6.60
CA VAL A 61 3.80 13.75 5.63
C VAL A 61 3.28 14.96 4.88
N ALA A 62 3.17 14.85 3.55
CA ALA A 62 2.62 15.91 2.73
C ALA A 62 1.13 16.16 3.04
N ASP A 63 0.67 17.39 2.85
CA ASP A 63 -0.74 17.73 3.00
C ASP A 63 -1.65 16.84 2.14
N PRO A 64 -2.88 16.54 2.60
CA PRO A 64 -3.83 15.72 1.86
C PRO A 64 -4.10 16.28 0.46
N LYS A 65 -3.79 15.48 -0.56
CA LYS A 65 -4.01 15.80 -1.97
C LYS A 65 -4.17 14.55 -2.80
N THR A 66 -4.74 14.69 -3.99
CA THR A 66 -4.67 13.63 -5.00
C THR A 66 -3.23 13.47 -5.46
N VAL A 67 -2.75 12.24 -5.50
CA VAL A 67 -1.38 11.89 -5.91
C VAL A 67 -1.40 10.87 -7.05
N LYS A 68 -0.32 10.85 -7.83
CA LYS A 68 -0.06 9.88 -8.90
C LYS A 68 1.08 8.96 -8.50
N VAL A 69 1.20 7.85 -9.24
CA VAL A 69 2.32 6.91 -9.07
C VAL A 69 3.64 7.67 -9.24
N GLY A 70 4.52 7.54 -8.25
CA GLY A 70 5.83 8.20 -8.20
C GLY A 70 5.86 9.55 -7.48
N ASP A 71 4.71 10.11 -7.10
CA ASP A 71 4.69 11.35 -6.32
C ASP A 71 5.25 11.13 -4.90
N LYS A 72 6.00 12.12 -4.41
CA LYS A 72 6.47 12.13 -3.02
C LYS A 72 5.31 12.46 -2.08
N VAL A 73 5.04 11.55 -1.15
CA VAL A 73 3.95 11.66 -0.16
C VAL A 73 4.45 11.86 1.26
N ALA A 74 5.69 11.50 1.54
CA ALA A 74 6.34 11.71 2.84
C ALA A 74 7.85 11.85 2.66
N GLN A 75 8.50 12.42 3.67
CA GLN A 75 9.94 12.42 3.85
C GLN A 75 10.27 11.78 5.19
N VAL A 76 11.25 10.88 5.16
CA VAL A 76 11.81 10.22 6.34
C VAL A 76 13.26 10.65 6.43
N THR A 77 13.70 11.05 7.62
CA THR A 77 15.12 11.25 7.95
C THR A 77 15.47 10.35 9.12
#